data_AF-A0A8D0L4L3-F1
#
_entry.id   AF-A0A8D0L4L3-F1
#
_cell.length_a   1.000
_cell.length_b   1.000
_cell.length_c   1.000
_cell.angle_alpha   90.00
_cell.angle_beta   90.00
_cell.angle_gamma   90.00
#
_symmetry.space_group_name_H-M   'P 1'
#
loop_
_entity.id
_entity.type
_entity.pdbx_description
1 polymer ?
#
loop_
_entity_poly.entity_id
_entity_poly.type
_entity_poly.pdbx_seq_one_letter_code
_entity_poly.pdbx_strand_id
1 'polypeptide(L)'
;MERGSLPVQIVLPALQCTYFALLWQLTSSVDRPSSKEELLVLRKHLRHFCHICSCYLGHKNKDLSEKAFMILCDLLMVVSHQDSSVDEALGLLEYHPSMSLQSKMLLFIQDHVFTEE
;
A
#
# COMPACT_ATOMS: atom_id res chain seq x y z
N MET A 1 -3.84 -20.17 -13.00
CA MET A 1 -3.97 -19.31 -14.20
C MET A 1 -2.90 -18.24 -14.11
N GLU A 2 -1.77 -18.47 -14.75
CA GLU A 2 -0.77 -17.44 -14.99
C GLU A 2 -1.33 -16.51 -16.07
N ARG A 3 -1.89 -15.37 -15.66
CA ARG A 3 -1.93 -14.22 -16.57
C ARG A 3 -0.47 -13.87 -16.82
N GLY A 4 -0.06 -13.82 -18.09
CA GLY A 4 1.33 -13.63 -18.50
C GLY A 4 2.05 -12.65 -17.57
N SER A 5 3.08 -13.14 -16.88
CA SER A 5 3.78 -12.36 -15.86
C SER A 5 4.42 -11.14 -16.53
N LEU A 6 3.96 -9.96 -16.13
CA LEU A 6 4.55 -8.71 -16.61
C LEU A 6 6.03 -8.69 -16.20
N PRO A 7 6.94 -8.21 -17.08
CA PRO A 7 8.35 -8.08 -16.74
C PRO A 7 8.57 -7.25 -15.47
N VAL A 8 9.52 -7.67 -14.64
CA VAL A 8 9.92 -6.95 -13.42
C VAL A 8 10.23 -5.48 -13.70
N GLN A 9 10.84 -5.21 -14.85
CA GLN A 9 11.22 -3.87 -15.33
C GLN A 9 10.01 -2.97 -15.61
N ILE A 10 8.81 -3.53 -15.78
CA ILE A 10 7.55 -2.79 -15.94
C ILE A 10 6.85 -2.67 -14.59
N VAL A 11 6.80 -3.76 -13.82
CA VAL A 11 6.07 -3.80 -12.56
C VAL A 11 6.71 -2.88 -11.50
N LEU A 12 8.05 -2.87 -11.37
CA LEU A 12 8.74 -2.03 -10.38
C LEU A 12 8.43 -0.53 -10.56
N PRO A 13 8.60 0.07 -11.77
CA PRO A 13 8.21 1.45 -12.00
C PRO A 13 6.72 1.71 -11.82
N ALA A 14 5.85 0.76 -12.18
CA ALA A 14 4.41 0.90 -12.02
C ALA A 14 3.99 0.96 -10.54
N LEU A 15 4.56 0.08 -9.69
CA LEU A 15 4.36 0.12 -8.24
C LEU A 15 4.85 1.46 -7.67
N GLN A 16 6.06 1.90 -8.06
CA GLN A 16 6.62 3.16 -7.59
C GLN A 16 5.79 4.38 -8.00
N CYS A 17 5.37 4.44 -9.26
CA CYS A 17 4.58 5.54 -9.80
C CYS A 17 3.22 5.63 -9.11
N THR A 18 2.55 4.48 -8.91
CA THR A 18 1.27 4.43 -8.21
C THR A 18 1.41 4.85 -6.75
N TYR A 19 2.47 4.40 -6.07
CA TYR A 19 2.79 4.84 -4.71
C TYR A 19 2.95 6.38 -4.62
N PHE A 20 3.73 6.99 -5.52
CA PHE A 20 3.90 8.44 -5.53
C PHE A 20 2.60 9.19 -5.84
N ALA A 21 1.81 8.71 -6.80
CA ALA A 21 0.52 9.31 -7.13
C ALA A 21 -0.43 9.31 -5.92
N LEU A 22 -0.47 8.22 -5.16
CA LEU A 22 -1.29 8.12 -3.95
C LEU A 22 -0.80 9.05 -2.85
N LEU A 23 0.53 9.14 -2.62
CA LEU A 23 1.08 10.10 -1.65
C LEU A 23 0.74 11.55 -2.01
N TRP A 24 0.80 11.89 -3.29
CA TRP A 24 0.43 13.23 -3.76
C TRP A 24 -1.05 13.55 -3.52
N GLN A 25 -1.93 12.57 -3.74
CA GLN A 25 -3.36 12.71 -3.47
C GLN A 25 -3.65 12.82 -1.97
N LEU A 26 -2.97 12.03 -1.14
CA LEU A 26 -3.07 12.06 0.31
C LEU A 26 -2.64 13.42 0.87
N THR A 27 -1.46 13.91 0.49
CA THR A 27 -0.97 15.23 0.91
C THR A 27 -1.91 16.35 0.45
N SER A 28 -2.37 16.31 -0.80
CA SER A 28 -3.33 17.29 -1.33
C SER A 28 -4.65 17.31 -0.55
N SER A 29 -5.10 16.16 -0.04
CA SER A 29 -6.34 16.07 0.74
C SER A 29 -6.24 16.65 2.15
N VAL A 30 -5.02 16.75 2.69
CA VAL A 30 -4.74 17.42 3.98
C VAL A 30 -4.61 18.93 3.79
N ASP A 31 -3.97 19.37 2.69
CA ASP A 31 -3.73 20.79 2.43
C ASP A 31 -4.97 21.56 1.95
N ARG A 32 -5.91 20.86 1.29
CA ARG A 32 -7.12 21.46 0.73
C ARG A 32 -8.36 20.66 1.12
N PRO A 33 -9.47 21.32 1.50
CA PRO A 33 -10.73 20.63 1.74
C PRO A 33 -11.15 19.85 0.49
N SER A 34 -11.17 18.53 0.64
CA SER A 34 -11.66 17.57 -0.35
C SER A 34 -13.11 17.20 -0.05
N SER A 35 -13.89 16.91 -1.08
CA SER A 35 -15.24 16.38 -0.91
C SER A 35 -15.21 14.94 -0.35
N LYS A 36 -16.29 14.54 0.33
CA LYS A 36 -16.43 13.16 0.82
C LYS A 36 -16.32 12.13 -0.30
N GLU A 37 -16.82 12.44 -1.49
CA GLU A 37 -16.76 11.57 -2.67
C GLU A 37 -15.31 11.34 -3.13
N GLU A 38 -14.50 12.40 -3.21
CA GLU A 38 -13.08 12.31 -3.55
C GLU A 38 -12.30 11.46 -2.54
N LEU A 39 -12.57 11.65 -1.25
CA LEU A 39 -11.93 10.87 -0.18
C LEU A 39 -12.32 9.39 -0.24
N LEU A 40 -13.58 9.06 -0.54
CA LEU A 40 -14.02 7.68 -0.70
C LEU A 40 -13.39 7.01 -1.93
N VAL A 41 -13.21 7.75 -3.03
CA VAL A 41 -12.49 7.28 -4.23
C VAL A 41 -11.03 7.03 -3.89
N LEU A 42 -10.36 7.96 -3.20
CA LEU A 42 -8.98 7.80 -2.75
C LEU A 42 -8.82 6.58 -1.83
N ARG A 43 -9.71 6.40 -0.85
CA ARG A 43 -9.74 5.21 0.02
C ARG A 43 -9.89 3.92 -0.79
N LYS A 44 -10.72 3.92 -1.84
CA LYS A 44 -10.88 2.76 -2.73
C LYS A 44 -9.58 2.45 -3.48
N HIS A 45 -8.90 3.47 -4.03
CA HIS A 45 -7.62 3.30 -4.71
C HIS A 45 -6.53 2.78 -3.77
N LEU A 46 -6.40 3.35 -2.57
CA LEU A 46 -5.48 2.88 -1.53
C LEU A 46 -5.70 1.40 -1.21
N ARG A 47 -6.94 1.00 -0.90
CA ARG A 47 -7.26 -0.40 -0.58
C ARG A 47 -6.94 -1.35 -1.73
N HIS A 48 -7.24 -0.94 -2.96
CA HIS A 48 -6.96 -1.76 -4.13
C HIS A 48 -5.45 -1.89 -4.36
N PHE A 49 -4.70 -0.80 -4.19
CA PHE A 49 -3.26 -0.81 -4.36
C PHE A 49 -2.54 -1.61 -3.27
N CYS A 50 -2.97 -1.51 -2.00
CA CYS A 50 -2.48 -2.37 -0.92
C CYS A 50 -2.74 -3.86 -1.25
N HIS A 51 -3.91 -4.19 -1.80
CA HIS A 51 -4.19 -5.54 -2.25
C HIS A 51 -3.22 -6.01 -3.35
N ILE A 52 -2.97 -5.17 -4.36
CA ILE A 52 -1.98 -5.47 -5.42
C ILE A 52 -0.60 -5.72 -4.80
N CYS A 53 -0.11 -4.83 -3.93
CA CYS A 53 1.17 -5.01 -3.25
C CYS A 53 1.22 -6.31 -2.44
N SER A 54 0.12 -6.68 -1.75
CA SER A 54 0.03 -7.93 -0.99
C SER A 54 0.15 -9.20 -1.85
N CYS A 55 -0.14 -9.11 -3.15
CA CYS A 55 0.05 -10.20 -4.10
C CYS A 55 1.52 -10.36 -4.51
N TYR A 56 2.33 -9.31 -4.38
CA TYR A 56 3.76 -9.33 -4.69
C TYR A 56 4.65 -9.73 -3.50
N LEU A 57 4.12 -9.76 -2.26
CA LEU A 57 4.89 -10.16 -1.07
C LEU A 57 5.50 -11.56 -1.18
N GLY A 58 4.79 -12.52 -1.79
CA GLY A 58 5.29 -13.89 -2.00
C GLY A 58 5.96 -14.10 -3.36
N HIS A 59 6.33 -13.03 -4.06
CA HIS A 59 6.91 -13.13 -5.40
C HIS A 59 8.36 -13.61 -5.36
N LYS A 60 8.76 -14.45 -6.32
CA LYS A 60 10.11 -15.07 -6.36
C LYS A 60 11.25 -14.07 -6.62
N ASN A 61 10.95 -12.98 -7.34
CA ASN A 61 11.91 -11.90 -7.55
C ASN A 61 11.96 -11.01 -6.30
N LYS A 62 13.13 -10.95 -5.65
CA LYS A 62 13.40 -10.23 -4.40
C LYS A 62 13.13 -8.73 -4.51
N ASP A 63 13.55 -8.10 -5.61
CA ASP A 63 13.32 -6.66 -5.80
C ASP A 63 11.82 -6.32 -5.77
N LEU A 64 10.97 -7.15 -6.37
CA LEU A 64 9.52 -6.96 -6.36
C LEU A 64 8.90 -7.18 -4.99
N SER A 65 9.27 -8.25 -4.29
CA SER A 65 8.69 -8.55 -2.98
C SER A 65 9.11 -7.52 -1.93
N GLU A 66 10.37 -7.11 -1.92
CA GLU A 66 10.88 -6.01 -1.09
C GLU A 66 10.20 -4.68 -1.41
N LYS A 67 10.04 -4.36 -2.70
CA LYS A 67 9.39 -3.11 -3.09
C LYS A 67 7.95 -3.05 -2.60
N ALA A 68 7.21 -4.14 -2.78
CA ALA A 68 5.83 -4.24 -2.33
C ALA A 68 5.72 -4.16 -0.81
N PHE A 69 6.64 -4.80 -0.09
CA PHE A 69 6.70 -4.74 1.38
C PHE A 69 6.93 -3.31 1.87
N MET A 70 7.94 -2.62 1.34
CA MET A 70 8.26 -1.23 1.73
C MET A 70 7.07 -0.28 1.46
N ILE A 71 6.45 -0.39 0.29
CA ILE A 71 5.25 0.40 -0.06
C ILE A 71 4.10 0.14 0.93
N LEU A 72 3.87 -1.12 1.31
CA LEU A 72 2.83 -1.46 2.28
C LEU A 72 3.12 -0.85 3.65
N CYS A 73 4.35 -0.94 4.15
CA CYS A 73 4.76 -0.34 5.41
C CYS A 73 4.51 1.18 5.42
N ASP A 74 4.97 1.87 4.38
CA ASP A 74 4.80 3.32 4.26
C ASP A 74 3.33 3.72 4.23
N LEU A 75 2.54 3.09 3.35
CA LEU A 75 1.13 3.44 3.19
C LEU A 75 0.32 3.15 4.46
N LEU A 76 0.58 2.01 5.12
CA LEU A 76 -0.09 1.66 6.37
C LEU A 76 0.23 2.66 7.48
N MET A 77 1.48 3.14 7.55
CA MET A 77 1.89 4.16 8.52
C MET A 77 1.25 5.52 8.21
N VAL A 78 1.21 5.93 6.94
CA VAL A 78 0.60 7.21 6.55
C VAL A 78 -0.89 7.25 6.86
N VAL A 79 -1.62 6.16 6.61
CA VAL A 79 -3.07 6.12 6.82
C VAL A 79 -3.49 5.77 8.26
N SER A 80 -2.59 5.26 9.10
CA SER A 80 -2.90 4.95 10.51
C SER A 80 -3.08 6.19 11.39
N HIS A 81 -2.55 7.33 10.97
CA HIS A 81 -2.64 8.60 11.72
C HIS A 81 -3.86 9.45 11.34
N GLN A 82 -4.71 8.97 10.43
CA GLN A 82 -5.93 9.65 9.99
C GLN A 82 -7.04 9.40 11.02
N ASP A 83 -6.91 9.98 12.22
CA ASP A 83 -7.89 9.82 13.30
C ASP A 83 -9.11 10.71 13.05
N SER A 84 -10.28 10.07 12.97
CA SER A 84 -11.59 10.73 12.88
C SER A 84 -11.88 11.71 14.02
N SER A 85 -11.16 11.61 15.14
CA SER A 85 -11.28 12.52 16.27
C SER A 85 -10.72 13.92 16.00
N VAL A 86 -9.80 14.04 15.04
CA VAL A 86 -9.12 15.30 14.65
C VAL A 86 -9.80 15.94 13.45
N ASP A 87 -10.21 15.14 12.47
CA ASP A 87 -10.98 15.58 11.30
C ASP A 87 -11.86 14.43 10.78
N GLU A 88 -13.18 14.63 10.83
CA GLU A 88 -14.19 13.64 10.41
C GLU A 88 -14.06 13.27 8.93
N ALA A 89 -13.59 14.19 8.08
CA ALA A 89 -13.34 13.93 6.66
C ALA A 89 -12.09 13.06 6.48
N LEU A 90 -11.02 13.34 7.21
CA LEU A 90 -9.79 12.52 7.17
C LEU A 90 -10.00 11.12 7.74
N GLY A 91 -10.89 10.94 8.71
CA GLY A 91 -11.34 9.62 9.17
C GLY A 91 -11.90 8.73 8.06
N LEU A 92 -12.37 9.29 6.94
CA LEU A 92 -12.79 8.51 5.77
C LEU A 92 -11.62 7.80 5.07
N LEU A 93 -10.37 8.22 5.29
CA LEU A 93 -9.17 7.60 4.73
C LEU A 93 -8.59 6.49 5.61
N GLU A 94 -9.10 6.32 6.83
CA GLU A 94 -8.64 5.30 7.78
C GLU A 94 -8.61 3.91 7.13
N TYR A 95 -7.46 3.24 7.20
CA TYR A 95 -7.29 1.92 6.62
C TYR A 95 -6.58 0.99 7.58
N HIS A 96 -7.30 -0.07 7.96
CA HIS A 96 -6.78 -1.14 8.80
C HIS A 96 -6.39 -2.35 7.96
N PRO A 97 -5.15 -2.86 8.10
CA PRO A 97 -4.72 -4.05 7.38
C PRO A 97 -5.51 -5.28 7.86
N SER A 98 -5.96 -6.12 6.94
CA SER A 98 -6.63 -7.37 7.29
C SER A 98 -5.66 -8.34 7.97
N MET A 99 -6.17 -9.27 8.77
CA MET A 99 -5.35 -10.33 9.39
C MET A 99 -4.51 -11.08 8.35
N SER A 100 -5.07 -11.35 7.17
CA SER A 100 -4.34 -11.99 6.07
C SER A 100 -3.15 -11.15 5.59
N LEU A 101 -3.31 -9.83 5.47
CA LEU A 101 -2.21 -8.95 5.10
C LEU A 101 -1.14 -8.92 6.20
N GLN A 102 -1.56 -8.78 7.47
CA GLN A 102 -0.64 -8.80 8.62
C GLN A 102 0.18 -10.09 8.66
N SER A 103 -0.46 -11.25 8.50
CA SER A 103 0.25 -12.55 8.44
C SER A 103 1.23 -12.62 7.27
N LYS A 104 0.86 -12.14 6.07
CA LYS A 104 1.79 -12.12 4.93
C LYS A 104 3.00 -11.21 5.16
N MET A 105 2.80 -10.05 5.79
CA MET A 105 3.90 -9.15 6.12
C MET A 105 4.81 -9.75 7.19
N LEU A 106 4.25 -10.45 8.18
CA LEU A 106 5.04 -11.17 9.18
C LEU A 106 5.87 -12.29 8.54
N LEU A 107 5.26 -13.10 7.66
CA LEU A 107 5.97 -14.15 6.92
C LEU A 107 7.10 -13.56 6.07
N PHE A 108 6.86 -12.43 5.39
CA PHE A 108 7.90 -11.75 4.63
C PHE A 108 9.12 -11.41 5.51
N ILE A 109 8.89 -10.88 6.72
CA ILE A 109 9.98 -10.57 7.65
C ILE A 109 10.75 -11.84 8.06
N GLN A 110 10.04 -12.92 8.37
CA GLN A 110 10.66 -14.21 8.71
C GLN A 110 11.53 -14.75 7.57
N ASP A 111 11.01 -14.70 6.33
CA ASP A 111 11.65 -15.32 5.17
C ASP A 111 12.77 -14.47 4.54
N HIS A 112 12.75 -13.14 4.72
CA HIS A 112 13.66 -12.22 4.02
C HIS A 112 14.53 -11.34 4.91
N VAL A 113 14.15 -11.13 6.18
CA VAL A 113 14.92 -10.30 7.13
C VAL A 113 15.71 -11.16 8.11
N PHE A 114 15.11 -12.26 8.59
CA PHE A 114 15.73 -13.18 9.55
C PHE A 114 16.22 -14.47 8.88
N THR A 115 17.05 -14.34 7.85
CA THR A 115 17.66 -15.48 7.17
C THR A 115 18.98 -15.88 7.83
N GLU A 116 19.25 -17.18 7.94
CA GLU A 116 20.61 -17.67 8.26
C GLU A 116 21.54 -17.33 7.07
N GLU A 117 22.68 -16.70 7.34
CA GLU A 117 23.72 -16.40 6.32
C GLU A 117 24.35 -17.67 5.74
#